data_AF-A0A6N2YI22-F1
#
_entry.id   AF-A0A6N2YI22-F1
#
_cell.length_a   1.000
_cell.length_b   1.000
_cell.length_c   1.000
_cell.angle_alpha   90.00
_cell.angle_beta   90.00
_cell.angle_gamma   90.00
#
_symmetry.space_group_name_H-M   'P 1'
#
loop_
_entity.id
_entity.type
_entity.pdbx_description
1 polymer ?
#
loop_
_entity_poly.entity_id
_entity_poly.type
_entity_poly.pdbx_seq_one_letter_code
_entity_poly.pdbx_strand_id
1 'polypeptide(L)'
;MPSFRQYKQQRPTRGLYDTITFYHPSFGYVRLVDKQFFPKTLGGQTYTPARFEIEESQQSGTPVIDATVKLGRLSSDIKALMKQWKGAARLTAITATRKIFDSGDVSVPIKSWQLYVKTVDIDADAASVTLSVTNPLNNNIGRLYDPVEYTGLQYL
;
A
#
# COMPACT_ATOMS: atom_id res chain seq x y z
N MET A 1 3.43 -2.41 38.91
CA MET A 1 3.51 -2.70 37.46
C MET A 1 3.93 -4.14 37.27
N PRO A 2 3.26 -4.93 36.41
CA PRO A 2 3.69 -6.30 36.11
C PRO A 2 5.08 -6.32 35.48
N SER A 3 5.87 -7.36 35.77
CA SER A 3 7.18 -7.54 35.14
C SER A 3 7.02 -7.78 33.62
N PHE A 4 8.06 -7.43 32.83
CA PHE A 4 8.06 -7.67 31.38
C PHE A 4 7.75 -9.12 31.01
N ARG A 5 8.21 -10.08 31.83
CA ARG A 5 7.94 -11.51 31.67
C ARG A 5 6.46 -11.85 31.92
N GLN A 6 5.86 -11.32 32.99
CA GLN A 6 4.43 -11.51 33.28
C GLN A 6 3.55 -10.89 32.18
N TYR A 7 3.91 -9.70 31.70
CA TYR A 7 3.21 -9.05 30.58
C TYR A 7 3.26 -9.91 29.31
N LYS A 8 4.43 -10.44 28.94
CA LYS A 8 4.56 -11.35 27.79
C LYS A 8 3.77 -12.65 27.94
N GLN A 9 3.64 -13.17 29.15
CA GLN A 9 2.84 -14.38 29.44
C GLN A 9 1.32 -14.14 29.43
N GLN A 10 0.88 -12.92 29.74
CA GLN A 10 -0.54 -12.55 29.80
C GLN A 10 -1.03 -11.90 28.51
N ARG A 11 -0.14 -11.60 27.56
CA ARG A 11 -0.51 -11.09 26.24
C ARG A 11 -1.52 -12.06 25.62
N PRO A 12 -2.75 -11.60 25.29
CA PRO A 12 -3.68 -12.43 24.56
C PRO A 12 -3.10 -12.72 23.17
N THR A 13 -3.13 -13.99 22.77
CA THR A 13 -2.70 -14.45 21.44
C THR A 13 -3.74 -14.04 20.40
N ARG A 14 -3.85 -12.73 20.16
CA ARG A 14 -4.78 -12.16 19.19
C ARG A 14 -4.18 -12.24 17.79
N GLY A 15 -5.00 -12.68 16.85
CA GLY A 15 -4.67 -12.66 15.43
C GLY A 15 -4.74 -11.23 14.90
N LEU A 16 -3.87 -10.91 13.95
CA LEU A 16 -3.94 -9.67 13.19
C LEU A 16 -4.33 -10.01 11.76
N TYR A 17 -5.28 -9.26 11.21
CA TYR A 17 -5.65 -9.35 9.80
C TYR A 17 -4.97 -8.22 9.05
N ASP A 18 -3.96 -8.57 8.25
CA ASP A 18 -3.30 -7.63 7.36
C ASP A 18 -4.08 -7.58 6.05
N THR A 19 -4.46 -6.38 5.63
CA THR A 19 -5.26 -6.15 4.44
C THR A 19 -4.59 -5.11 3.56
N ILE A 20 -4.72 -5.30 2.25
CA ILE A 20 -4.32 -4.32 1.24
C ILE A 20 -5.49 -4.08 0.29
N THR A 21 -5.76 -2.81 -0.01
CA THR A 21 -6.81 -2.41 -0.94
C THR A 21 -6.22 -1.57 -2.05
N PHE A 22 -6.39 -1.99 -3.29
CA PHE A 22 -6.06 -1.17 -4.46
C PHE A 22 -7.31 -0.50 -4.99
N TYR A 23 -7.20 0.76 -5.41
CA TYR A 23 -8.30 1.50 -6.01
C TYR A 23 -7.87 2.30 -7.23
N HIS A 24 -8.69 2.22 -8.27
CA HIS A 24 -8.62 3.10 -9.44
C HIS A 24 -10.01 3.21 -10.08
N PRO A 25 -10.43 4.37 -10.62
CA PRO A 25 -11.74 4.51 -11.26
C PRO A 25 -12.04 3.49 -12.37
N SER A 26 -11.01 3.03 -13.10
CA SER A 26 -11.19 2.08 -14.20
C SER A 26 -11.50 0.64 -13.78
N PHE A 27 -11.06 0.20 -12.60
CA PHE A 27 -11.21 -1.19 -12.16
C PHE A 27 -11.88 -1.32 -10.77
N GLY A 28 -12.20 -0.20 -10.13
CA GLY A 28 -12.83 -0.17 -8.82
C GLY A 28 -11.88 -0.59 -7.69
N TYR A 29 -12.45 -1.26 -6.68
CA TYR A 29 -11.73 -1.70 -5.49
C TYR A 29 -11.32 -3.16 -5.57
N VAL A 30 -10.05 -3.43 -5.32
CA VAL A 30 -9.51 -4.78 -5.12
C VAL A 30 -9.10 -4.90 -3.67
N ARG A 31 -9.83 -5.72 -2.89
CA ARG A 31 -9.66 -5.85 -1.43
C ARG A 31 -9.11 -7.23 -1.11
N LEU A 32 -7.91 -7.28 -0.54
CA LEU A 32 -7.20 -8.52 -0.24
C LEU A 32 -6.88 -8.64 1.25
N VAL A 33 -6.94 -9.86 1.80
CA VAL A 33 -6.55 -10.17 3.19
C VAL A 33 -5.57 -11.34 3.23
N ASP A 34 -4.46 -11.17 3.96
CA ASP A 34 -3.41 -12.21 4.09
C ASP A 34 -3.80 -13.30 5.09
N LYS A 35 -3.22 -14.50 4.89
CA LYS A 35 -3.34 -15.68 5.79
C LYS A 35 -4.79 -16.12 6.07
N GLN A 36 -5.73 -15.83 5.19
CA GLN A 36 -7.10 -16.34 5.27
C GLN A 36 -7.36 -17.35 4.14
N PHE A 37 -8.26 -18.30 4.39
CA PHE A 37 -8.74 -19.24 3.38
C PHE A 37 -10.11 -18.84 2.82
N PHE A 38 -10.89 -18.08 3.59
CA PHE A 38 -12.24 -17.64 3.23
C PHE A 38 -12.32 -16.11 3.20
N PRO A 39 -13.25 -15.55 2.40
CA PRO A 39 -13.54 -14.12 2.43
C PRO A 39 -13.85 -13.64 3.84
N LYS A 40 -13.40 -12.44 4.17
CA LYS A 40 -13.54 -11.88 5.52
C LYS A 40 -14.09 -10.47 5.48
N THR A 41 -15.07 -10.20 6.34
CA THR A 41 -15.64 -8.86 6.49
C THR A 41 -14.91 -8.12 7.60
N LEU A 42 -14.25 -7.02 7.24
CA LEU A 42 -13.46 -6.17 8.12
C LEU A 42 -13.83 -4.71 7.84
N GLY A 43 -14.10 -3.91 8.87
CA GLY A 43 -14.51 -2.51 8.71
C GLY A 43 -15.73 -2.32 7.79
N GLY A 44 -16.67 -3.28 7.79
CA GLY A 44 -17.85 -3.28 6.92
C GLY A 44 -17.60 -3.60 5.45
N GLN A 45 -16.40 -4.04 5.09
CA GLN A 45 -16.01 -4.39 3.72
C GLN A 45 -15.58 -5.85 3.62
N THR A 46 -15.92 -6.53 2.52
CA THR A 46 -15.50 -7.92 2.28
C THR A 46 -14.16 -7.95 1.55
N TYR A 47 -13.22 -8.73 2.08
CA TYR A 47 -11.88 -8.94 1.55
C TYR A 47 -11.73 -10.35 1.01
N THR A 48 -11.11 -10.48 -0.16
CA THR A 48 -10.77 -11.75 -0.79
C THR A 48 -9.48 -12.30 -0.19
N PRO A 49 -9.42 -13.59 0.18
CA PRO A 49 -8.20 -14.20 0.69
C PRO A 49 -7.10 -14.20 -0.37
N ALA A 50 -5.91 -13.77 0.01
CA ALA A 50 -4.77 -13.62 -0.88
C ALA A 50 -3.47 -13.85 -0.13
N ARG A 51 -2.53 -14.60 -0.71
CA ARG A 51 -1.18 -14.67 -0.13
C ARG A 51 -0.38 -13.47 -0.59
N PHE A 52 -0.02 -12.60 0.35
CA PHE A 52 0.88 -11.50 0.07
C PHE A 52 1.82 -11.18 1.23
N GLU A 53 2.93 -10.54 0.90
CA GLU A 53 3.90 -10.03 1.86
C GLU A 53 4.15 -8.55 1.59
N ILE A 54 4.17 -7.75 2.67
CA ILE A 54 4.43 -6.31 2.59
C ILE A 54 5.74 -6.03 3.31
N GLU A 55 6.75 -5.68 2.54
CA GLU A 55 8.04 -5.21 3.04
C GLU A 55 7.97 -3.68 3.13
N GLU A 56 7.85 -3.15 4.36
CA GLU A 56 7.96 -1.70 4.59
C GLU A 56 9.44 -1.29 4.53
N SER A 57 9.74 -0.20 3.83
CA SER A 57 11.10 0.36 3.78
C SER A 57 11.59 0.69 5.20
N GLN A 58 12.80 0.22 5.53
CA GLN A 58 13.45 0.58 6.78
C GLN A 58 13.75 2.08 6.77
N GLN A 59 13.51 2.74 7.90
CA GLN A 59 13.85 4.14 8.09
C GLN A 59 15.38 4.30 8.09
N SER A 60 15.98 4.32 6.90
CA SER A 60 17.34 4.83 6.71
C SER A 60 17.28 6.36 6.63
N GLY A 61 18.41 7.05 6.76
CA GLY A 61 18.50 8.52 6.91
C GLY A 61 17.89 9.38 5.80
N THR A 62 17.21 8.79 4.81
CA THR A 62 16.33 9.47 3.85
C THR A 62 14.88 9.02 4.06
N PRO A 63 13.92 9.96 4.27
CA PRO A 63 12.54 9.62 4.58
C PRO A 63 11.77 9.25 3.30
N VAL A 64 12.16 8.15 2.66
CA VAL A 64 11.40 7.58 1.54
C VAL A 64 10.56 6.43 2.08
N ILE A 65 9.28 6.71 2.28
CA ILE A 65 8.29 5.69 2.67
C ILE A 65 7.89 4.95 1.39
N ASP A 66 8.60 3.87 1.11
CA ASP A 66 8.27 2.92 0.07
C ASP A 66 7.83 1.59 0.71
N ALA A 67 6.99 0.84 0.01
CA ALA A 67 6.61 -0.51 0.42
C ALA A 67 6.53 -1.43 -0.79
N THR A 68 7.06 -2.64 -0.67
CA THR A 68 6.96 -3.65 -1.72
C THR A 68 5.92 -4.68 -1.33
N VAL A 69 4.90 -4.87 -2.18
CA VAL A 69 3.87 -5.89 -1.99
C VAL A 69 4.12 -7.03 -2.96
N LYS A 70 4.49 -8.19 -2.44
CA LYS A 70 4.65 -9.43 -3.22
C LYS A 70 3.34 -10.21 -3.17
N LEU A 71 2.71 -10.40 -4.31
CA LEU A 71 1.44 -11.10 -4.49
C LEU A 71 1.73 -12.46 -5.15
N GLY A 72 1.18 -13.54 -4.59
CA GLY A 72 1.30 -14.89 -5.17
C GLY A 72 0.43 -15.10 -6.41
N ARG A 73 -0.28 -16.24 -6.48
CA ARG A 73 -1.13 -16.71 -7.60
C ARG A 73 -2.22 -15.74 -8.12
N LEU A 74 -2.36 -14.54 -7.56
CA LEU A 74 -3.22 -13.46 -8.07
C LEU A 74 -2.60 -12.69 -9.25
N SER A 75 -1.42 -13.09 -9.73
CA SER A 75 -0.72 -12.46 -10.87
C SER A 75 -1.58 -12.38 -12.14
N SER A 76 -2.37 -13.41 -12.44
CA SER A 76 -3.26 -13.44 -13.61
C SER A 76 -4.35 -12.37 -13.56
N ASP A 77 -4.95 -12.19 -12.38
CA ASP A 77 -6.07 -11.25 -12.17
C ASP A 77 -5.55 -9.81 -12.20
N ILE A 78 -4.38 -9.57 -11.60
CA ILE A 78 -3.70 -8.26 -11.66
C ILE A 78 -3.38 -7.91 -13.10
N LYS A 79 -2.88 -8.86 -13.91
CA LYS A 79 -2.62 -8.62 -15.34
C LYS A 79 -3.89 -8.24 -16.10
N ALA A 80 -5.03 -8.84 -15.76
CA ALA A 80 -6.33 -8.47 -16.34
C ALA A 80 -6.78 -7.06 -15.93
N LEU A 81 -6.64 -6.71 -14.65
CA LEU A 81 -6.95 -5.38 -14.12
C LEU A 81 -6.06 -4.30 -14.73
N MET A 82 -4.76 -4.57 -14.86
CA MET A 82 -3.79 -3.66 -15.49
C MET A 82 -4.10 -3.42 -16.98
N LYS A 83 -4.72 -4.38 -17.68
CA LYS A 83 -5.20 -4.16 -19.07
C LYS A 83 -6.36 -3.18 -19.16
N GLN A 84 -7.11 -2.93 -18.08
CA GLN A 84 -8.18 -1.93 -18.05
C GLN A 84 -7.61 -0.50 -17.89
N TRP A 85 -6.40 -0.38 -17.34
CA TRP A 85 -5.70 0.89 -17.16
C TRP A 85 -4.96 1.33 -18.44
N LYS A 86 -5.71 1.93 -19.37
CA LYS A 86 -5.22 2.36 -20.70
C LYS A 86 -5.65 3.79 -21.05
N GLY A 87 -4.91 4.42 -21.96
CA GLY A 87 -5.25 5.75 -22.50
C GLY A 87 -5.33 6.83 -21.43
N ALA A 88 -6.39 7.64 -21.47
CA ALA A 88 -6.62 8.76 -20.53
C ALA A 88 -6.73 8.31 -19.07
N ALA A 89 -7.08 7.05 -18.79
CA ALA A 89 -7.10 6.50 -17.45
C ALA A 89 -5.72 6.54 -16.76
N ARG A 90 -4.62 6.63 -17.52
CA ARG A 90 -3.27 6.77 -16.98
C ARG A 90 -2.98 8.12 -16.33
N LEU A 91 -3.86 9.11 -16.50
CA LEU A 91 -3.77 10.41 -15.84
C LEU A 91 -4.27 10.40 -14.39
N THR A 92 -4.77 9.26 -13.91
CA THR A 92 -5.14 9.05 -12.51
C THR A 92 -4.24 7.99 -11.91
N ALA A 93 -3.70 8.29 -10.72
CA ALA A 93 -2.83 7.37 -10.01
C ALA A 93 -3.64 6.27 -9.32
N ILE A 94 -3.06 5.07 -9.24
CA ILE A 94 -3.64 3.96 -8.46
C ILE A 94 -3.22 4.15 -7.00
N THR A 95 -4.18 4.05 -6.08
CA THR A 95 -3.93 4.12 -4.64
C THR A 95 -3.93 2.73 -4.02
N ALA A 96 -3.03 2.52 -3.06
CA ALA A 96 -2.94 1.30 -2.26
C ALA A 96 -3.07 1.66 -0.78
N THR A 97 -4.09 1.12 -0.13
CA THR A 97 -4.37 1.35 1.30
C THR A 97 -4.13 0.06 2.07
N ARG A 98 -3.16 0.06 2.99
CA ARG A 98 -2.97 -1.04 3.94
C ARG A 98 -3.75 -0.75 5.21
N LYS A 99 -4.44 -1.76 5.75
CA LYS A 99 -5.08 -1.70 7.06
C LYS A 99 -4.81 -2.99 7.83
N ILE A 100 -4.51 -2.87 9.12
CA ILE A 100 -4.33 -4.01 10.03
C ILE A 100 -5.46 -3.98 11.06
N PHE A 101 -6.23 -5.06 11.15
CA PHE A 101 -7.33 -5.22 12.12
C PHE A 101 -6.95 -6.19 13.24
N ASP A 102 -7.45 -5.94 14.46
CA ASP A 102 -7.36 -6.91 15.56
C ASP A 102 -8.48 -7.95 15.39
N SER A 103 -8.18 -9.22 15.64
CA SER A 103 -9.22 -10.23 15.86
C SER A 103 -10.21 -9.89 16.98
N GLY A 104 -9.80 -9.09 17.97
CA GLY A 104 -10.67 -8.62 19.05
C GLY A 104 -11.61 -7.46 18.67
N ASP A 105 -11.27 -6.69 17.64
CA ASP A 105 -12.10 -5.63 17.07
C ASP A 105 -11.84 -5.51 15.56
N VAL A 106 -12.75 -6.07 14.79
CA VAL A 106 -12.68 -6.08 13.32
C VAL A 106 -13.34 -4.86 12.68
N SER A 107 -13.91 -3.95 13.47
CA SER A 107 -14.62 -2.77 12.97
C SER A 107 -13.66 -1.60 12.70
N VAL A 108 -12.60 -1.47 13.50
CA VAL A 108 -11.63 -0.37 13.41
C VAL A 108 -10.22 -0.90 13.15
N PRO A 109 -9.49 -0.35 12.15
CA PRO A 109 -8.10 -0.74 11.93
C PRO A 109 -7.17 -0.12 12.98
N ILE A 110 -6.21 -0.89 13.47
CA ILE A 110 -5.18 -0.46 14.43
C ILE A 110 -4.10 0.39 13.75
N LYS A 111 -3.70 0.00 12.54
CA LYS A 111 -2.71 0.70 11.71
C LYS A 111 -3.29 0.84 10.31
N SER A 112 -3.16 2.02 9.72
CA SER A 112 -3.51 2.26 8.33
C SER A 112 -2.59 3.26 7.67
N TRP A 113 -2.27 3.03 6.41
CA TRP A 113 -1.60 4.01 5.56
C TRP A 113 -2.10 3.88 4.12
N GLN A 114 -1.87 4.92 3.33
CA GLN A 114 -2.18 4.94 1.91
C GLN A 114 -0.97 5.45 1.14
N LEU A 115 -0.58 4.71 0.09
CA LEU A 115 0.51 5.03 -0.82
C LEU A 115 0.02 4.97 -2.26
N TYR A 116 0.80 5.50 -3.20
CA TYR A 116 0.58 5.36 -4.63
C TYR A 116 1.33 4.15 -5.19
N VAL A 117 0.74 3.48 -6.17
CA VAL A 117 1.44 2.44 -6.92
C VAL A 117 2.40 3.08 -7.90
N LYS A 118 3.70 2.81 -7.71
CA LYS A 118 4.80 3.36 -8.53
C LYS A 118 5.16 2.43 -9.68
N THR A 119 5.42 1.15 -9.38
CA THR A 119 5.71 0.12 -10.40
C THR A 119 4.94 -1.15 -10.10
N VAL A 120 4.63 -1.89 -11.15
CA VAL A 120 4.00 -3.21 -11.10
C VAL A 120 4.81 -4.14 -11.99
N ASP A 121 5.51 -5.07 -11.38
CA ASP A 121 6.35 -6.06 -12.03
C ASP A 121 5.62 -7.41 -11.96
N ILE A 122 5.28 -7.99 -13.11
CA ILE A 122 4.49 -9.22 -13.18
C ILE A 122 5.34 -10.32 -13.80
N ASP A 123 5.49 -11.42 -13.08
CA ASP A 123 6.05 -12.68 -13.55
C ASP A 123 4.91 -13.72 -13.75
N ALA A 124 5.24 -14.90 -14.26
CA ALA A 124 4.27 -15.97 -14.50
C ALA A 124 3.48 -16.36 -13.23
N ASP A 125 4.18 -16.49 -12.10
CA ASP A 125 3.61 -17.02 -10.85
C ASP A 125 3.42 -15.99 -9.74
N ALA A 126 3.97 -14.77 -9.90
CA ALA A 126 3.97 -13.74 -8.88
C ALA A 126 3.86 -12.33 -9.47
N ALA A 127 3.37 -11.39 -8.69
CA ALA A 127 3.42 -9.96 -9.00
C ALA A 127 4.05 -9.18 -7.85
N SER A 128 4.98 -8.29 -8.16
CA SER A 128 5.58 -7.35 -7.21
C SER A 128 5.06 -5.95 -7.50
N VAL A 129 4.52 -5.28 -6.48
CA VAL A 129 4.00 -3.93 -6.58
C VAL A 129 4.82 -3.03 -5.67
N THR A 130 5.48 -2.03 -6.26
CA THR A 130 6.23 -1.02 -5.51
C THR A 130 5.30 0.16 -5.22
N LEU A 131 5.19 0.51 -3.94
CA LEU A 131 4.37 1.60 -3.43
C LEU A 131 5.26 2.74 -2.95
N SER A 132 4.82 3.98 -3.16
CA SER A 132 5.55 5.18 -2.75
C SER A 132 4.60 6.30 -2.32
N VAL A 133 5.08 7.20 -1.46
CA VAL A 133 4.35 8.45 -1.13
C VAL A 133 4.28 9.39 -2.32
N THR A 134 5.28 9.36 -3.20
CA THR A 134 5.32 10.21 -4.38
C THR A 134 4.35 9.70 -5.42
N ASN A 135 3.43 10.56 -5.84
CA ASN A 135 2.56 10.26 -6.97
C ASN A 135 3.43 10.14 -8.25
N PRO A 136 3.45 8.98 -8.93
CA PRO A 136 4.26 8.79 -10.13
C PRO A 136 3.91 9.77 -11.26
N LEU A 137 2.70 10.35 -11.27
CA LEU A 137 2.26 11.32 -12.27
C LEU A 137 2.85 12.73 -12.06
N ASN A 138 3.29 13.06 -10.85
CA ASN A 138 3.91 14.34 -10.52
C ASN A 138 5.43 14.25 -10.44
N ASN A 139 6.01 13.12 -10.83
CA ASN A 139 7.45 12.97 -10.84
C ASN A 139 8.04 13.96 -11.86
N ASN A 140 9.01 14.78 -11.45
CA ASN A 140 9.69 15.77 -12.30
C ASN A 140 8.93 17.05 -12.70
N ILE A 141 7.88 17.48 -11.98
CA ILE A 141 7.42 18.89 -12.07
C ILE A 141 8.37 19.76 -11.25
N GLY A 142 9.59 19.96 -11.77
CA GLY A 142 10.50 20.97 -11.25
C GLY A 142 9.93 22.34 -11.58
N ARG A 143 9.66 23.16 -10.56
CA ARG A 143 9.52 24.61 -10.81
C ARG A 143 10.89 25.11 -11.23
N LEU A 144 10.99 25.65 -12.44
CA LEU A 144 12.18 26.39 -12.83
C LEU A 144 12.32 27.57 -11.85
N TYR A 145 13.50 27.74 -11.25
CA TYR A 145 13.75 28.89 -10.41
C TYR A 145 13.65 30.16 -11.28
N ASP A 146 12.66 31.00 -11.02
CA ASP A 146 12.60 32.35 -11.61
C ASP A 146 13.41 33.30 -10.71
N PRO A 147 14.49 33.92 -11.22
CA PRO A 147 15.25 34.93 -10.48
C PRO A 147 14.42 36.16 -10.07
N VAL A 148 13.26 36.39 -10.69
CA VAL A 148 12.31 37.44 -10.29
C VAL A 148 11.53 37.06 -9.03
N GLU A 149 11.19 35.77 -8.87
CA GLU A 149 10.50 35.25 -7.68
C GLU A 149 11.49 34.92 -6.54
N TYR A 150 12.73 34.59 -6.87
CA TYR A 150 13.81 34.25 -5.93
C TYR A 150 15.00 35.19 -6.09
N THR A 151 14.85 36.42 -5.57
CA THR A 151 15.85 37.51 -5.66
C THR A 151 17.19 37.21 -4.98
N GLY A 152 17.29 36.15 -4.18
CA GLY A 152 18.53 35.72 -3.52
C GLY A 152 19.65 35.26 -4.47
N LEU A 153 19.36 35.11 -5.78
CA LEU A 153 20.32 34.75 -6.82
C LEU A 153 20.78 35.95 -7.69
N GLN A 154 20.25 37.17 -7.48
CA GLN A 154 20.64 38.35 -8.26
C GLN A 154 22.05 38.90 -7.92
N TYR A 155 22.73 38.35 -6.91
CA TYR A 155 24.04 38.79 -6.44
C TYR A 155 25.15 37.75 -6.63
N LEU A 156 25.11 36.97 -7.72
CA LEU A 156 26.20 36.10 -8.17
C LEU A 156 26.74 36.54 -9.54
#